data_AF-A0A920FCU1-F1
#
_entry.id   AF-A0A920FCU1-F1
#
_cell.length_a   1.000
_cell.length_b   1.000
_cell.length_c   1.000
_cell.angle_alpha   90.00
_cell.angle_beta   90.00
_cell.angle_gamma   90.00
#
_symmetry.space_group_name_H-M   'P 1'
#
loop_
_entity.id
_entity.type
_entity.pdbx_description
1 polymer ?
#
loop_
_entity_poly.entity_id
_entity_poly.type
_entity_poly.pdbx_seq_one_letter_code
_entity_poly.pdbx_strand_id
1 'polypeptide(L)'
;MSAMDILKTIESSFSETFSEARSKFVNTASKKGLKLAVYENPNLGPLGENLTCDVAWAGSINAEKALIIISGTHGVEGFCGSGCQVDWLECWNPSFISEKTAVFFIHAINPHGFAWCRRVTEEGCDLNRNFLDFNQPLPDNIGHDELVSAFVPDSLDAKSMSQAEQLIKDYRETHGELAFQKARKSGQYKHAHSMFFGGFEPTWARKTLERIITDFNIQNKKFIAAIDFHTGLGPFGYGEPISMHKPNTKSGEWVSKVYGDSVGIPEQGTSFSIPLNGTSRDLWDRVLGENYAYVALEYGTYSQERSRAALREDHWLHNQGTVDWSCPETKRIKKALKKHYYPATPDWLEMVVYRSRQVLRQASYAINSES
;
A
#
# COMPACT_ATOMS: atom_id res chain seq x y z
N MET A 1 -9.99 -27.40 6.09
CA MET A 1 -10.34 -26.03 6.53
C MET A 1 -11.80 -26.06 6.94
N SER A 2 -12.13 -25.75 8.20
CA SER A 2 -13.51 -25.35 8.49
C SER A 2 -13.75 -24.10 7.67
N ALA A 3 -14.64 -24.16 6.68
CA ALA A 3 -15.01 -22.98 5.91
C ALA A 3 -15.68 -22.03 6.89
N MET A 4 -14.95 -21.03 7.38
CA MET A 4 -15.61 -19.89 8.01
C MET A 4 -16.52 -19.28 6.96
N ASP A 5 -17.78 -19.14 7.33
CA ASP A 5 -18.78 -18.41 6.56
C ASP A 5 -18.17 -17.07 6.12
N ILE A 6 -18.23 -16.80 4.82
CA ILE A 6 -17.62 -15.60 4.22
C ILE A 6 -18.24 -14.33 4.82
N LEU A 7 -19.53 -14.35 5.17
CA LEU A 7 -20.21 -13.22 5.79
C LEU A 7 -19.67 -12.95 7.20
N LYS A 8 -19.46 -14.00 7.99
CA LYS A 8 -18.81 -13.87 9.30
C LYS A 8 -17.35 -13.44 9.18
N THR A 9 -16.67 -13.87 8.12
CA THR A 9 -15.27 -13.49 7.87
C THR A 9 -15.16 -11.98 7.64
N ILE A 10 -16.01 -11.41 6.76
CA ILE A 10 -15.93 -9.98 6.45
C ILE A 10 -16.24 -9.11 7.67
N GLU A 11 -17.22 -9.52 8.50
CA GLU A 11 -17.57 -8.81 9.74
C GLU A 11 -16.47 -8.87 10.80
N SER A 12 -15.83 -10.02 10.97
CA SER A 12 -14.83 -10.23 12.01
C SER A 12 -13.45 -9.70 11.64
N SER A 13 -13.09 -9.67 10.36
CA SER A 13 -11.72 -9.37 9.92
C SER A 13 -11.50 -7.90 9.58
N PHE A 14 -12.47 -7.25 8.94
CA PHE A 14 -12.33 -5.86 8.49
C PHE A 14 -12.77 -4.87 9.57
N SER A 15 -12.32 -3.62 9.47
CA SER A 15 -12.46 -2.63 10.54
C SER A 15 -12.85 -1.27 10.00
N GLU A 16 -13.43 -0.43 10.85
CA GLU A 16 -13.80 0.94 10.51
C GLU A 16 -12.77 1.97 10.96
N THR A 17 -11.87 1.62 11.89
CA THR A 17 -10.81 2.50 12.39
C THR A 17 -9.46 1.82 12.45
N PHE A 18 -8.37 2.60 12.46
CA PHE A 18 -7.02 2.08 12.69
C PHE A 18 -6.91 1.33 14.03
N SER A 19 -7.44 1.91 15.11
CA SER A 19 -7.38 1.30 16.45
C SER A 19 -8.11 -0.05 16.52
N GLU A 20 -9.25 -0.18 15.85
CA GLU A 20 -9.96 -1.45 15.72
C GLU A 20 -9.15 -2.46 14.89
N ALA A 21 -8.63 -2.02 13.73
CA ALA A 21 -7.82 -2.85 12.84
C ALA A 21 -6.59 -3.42 13.54
N ARG A 22 -5.86 -2.56 14.25
CA ARG A 22 -4.71 -2.93 15.07
C ARG A 22 -5.10 -3.91 16.17
N SER A 23 -6.18 -3.62 16.90
CA SER A 23 -6.65 -4.49 17.99
C SER A 23 -6.99 -5.89 17.48
N LYS A 24 -7.72 -5.99 16.36
CA LYS A 24 -8.02 -7.27 15.70
C LYS A 24 -6.74 -8.00 15.30
N PHE A 25 -5.80 -7.32 14.63
CA PHE A 25 -4.52 -7.90 14.22
C PHE A 25 -3.71 -8.45 15.41
N VAL A 26 -3.44 -7.64 16.43
CA VAL A 26 -2.63 -8.01 17.60
C VAL A 26 -3.30 -9.15 18.38
N ASN A 27 -4.61 -9.08 18.60
CA ASN A 27 -5.35 -10.09 19.34
C ASN A 27 -5.36 -11.43 18.60
N THR A 28 -5.64 -11.42 17.29
CA THR A 28 -5.65 -12.65 16.48
C THR A 28 -4.25 -13.23 16.38
N ALA A 29 -3.21 -12.43 16.12
CA ALA A 29 -1.82 -12.90 16.09
C ALA A 29 -1.41 -13.56 17.42
N SER A 30 -1.70 -12.91 18.56
CA SER A 30 -1.40 -13.43 19.89
C SER A 30 -2.15 -14.74 20.18
N LYS A 31 -3.45 -14.78 19.89
CA LYS A 31 -4.30 -15.98 20.04
C LYS A 31 -3.79 -17.15 19.20
N LYS A 32 -3.17 -16.87 18.06
CA LYS A 32 -2.59 -17.85 17.15
C LYS A 32 -1.13 -18.20 17.47
N GLY A 33 -0.58 -17.66 18.55
CA GLY A 33 0.75 -17.96 19.04
C GLY A 33 1.88 -17.34 18.22
N LEU A 34 1.60 -16.31 17.42
CA LEU A 34 2.65 -15.53 16.75
C LEU A 34 3.35 -14.64 17.78
N LYS A 35 4.63 -14.39 17.53
CA LYS A 35 5.41 -13.40 18.29
C LYS A 35 5.12 -12.00 17.74
N LEU A 36 5.29 -10.98 18.57
CA LEU A 36 4.97 -9.58 18.25
C LEU A 36 6.14 -8.65 18.52
N ALA A 37 6.32 -7.67 17.63
CA ALA A 37 7.20 -6.53 17.79
C ALA A 37 6.44 -5.26 17.41
N VAL A 38 6.74 -4.15 18.08
CA VAL A 38 6.00 -2.89 17.93
C VAL A 38 6.98 -1.77 17.61
N TYR A 39 6.66 -0.98 16.60
CA TYR A 39 7.41 0.20 16.19
C TYR A 39 6.50 1.42 16.35
N GLU A 40 6.79 2.23 17.38
CA GLU A 40 5.99 3.42 17.71
C GLU A 40 6.29 4.55 16.73
N ASN A 41 5.23 5.12 16.15
CA ASN A 41 5.30 6.37 15.42
C ASN A 41 5.19 7.53 16.44
N PRO A 42 6.08 8.54 16.38
CA PRO A 42 6.07 9.64 17.34
C PRO A 42 4.84 10.55 17.22
N ASN A 43 4.09 10.48 16.12
CA ASN A 43 2.88 11.25 15.88
C ASN A 43 1.64 10.53 16.45
N LEU A 44 0.60 11.32 16.71
CA LEU A 44 -0.69 10.82 17.17
C LEU A 44 -1.70 10.71 16.03
N GLY A 45 -2.68 9.84 16.22
CA GLY A 45 -3.86 9.75 15.36
C GLY A 45 -4.80 10.95 15.53
N PRO A 46 -5.83 11.04 14.67
CA PRO A 46 -6.75 12.17 14.67
C PRO A 46 -7.58 12.30 15.96
N LEU A 47 -7.67 11.25 16.78
CA LEU A 47 -8.36 11.25 18.07
C LEU A 47 -7.37 11.23 19.25
N GLY A 48 -6.09 11.49 18.99
CA GLY A 48 -5.01 11.46 19.98
C GLY A 48 -4.51 10.05 20.34
N GLU A 49 -4.87 9.03 19.56
CA GLU A 49 -4.42 7.66 19.77
C GLU A 49 -2.94 7.47 19.37
N ASN A 50 -2.24 6.58 20.08
CA ASN A 50 -0.88 6.20 19.70
C ASN A 50 -0.90 5.41 18.38
N LEU A 51 0.07 5.71 17.53
CA LEU A 51 0.23 5.09 16.21
C LEU A 51 1.42 4.13 16.23
N THR A 52 1.24 2.94 15.66
CA THR A 52 2.28 1.92 15.62
C THR A 52 2.23 1.14 14.31
N CYS A 53 3.40 0.71 13.85
CA CYS A 53 3.51 -0.43 12.96
C CYS A 53 3.79 -1.67 13.82
N ASP A 54 2.97 -2.71 13.68
CA ASP A 54 3.10 -3.94 14.46
C ASP A 54 3.56 -5.09 13.53
N VAL A 55 4.56 -5.85 13.95
CA VAL A 55 5.04 -7.03 13.23
C VAL A 55 4.66 -8.28 14.00
N ALA A 56 3.84 -9.14 13.39
CA ALA A 56 3.58 -10.49 13.88
C ALA A 56 4.38 -11.51 13.07
N TRP A 57 5.03 -12.47 13.72
CA TRP A 57 5.80 -13.49 12.98
C TRP A 57 5.74 -14.88 13.60
N ALA A 58 5.98 -15.87 12.74
CA ALA A 58 6.16 -17.27 13.11
C ALA A 58 7.35 -17.89 12.34
N GLY A 59 7.91 -18.96 12.90
CA GLY A 59 9.13 -19.59 12.41
C GLY A 59 10.40 -19.04 13.08
N SER A 60 11.55 -19.58 12.67
CA SER A 60 12.86 -19.17 13.19
C SER A 60 13.27 -17.82 12.61
N ILE A 61 13.79 -16.90 13.43
CA ILE A 61 14.42 -15.67 12.94
C ILE A 61 15.63 -15.96 12.05
N ASN A 62 16.23 -17.15 12.20
CA ASN A 62 17.35 -17.63 11.39
C ASN A 62 16.89 -18.54 10.24
N ALA A 63 15.58 -18.62 9.95
CA ALA A 63 15.07 -19.32 8.79
C ALA A 63 15.78 -18.85 7.51
N GLU A 64 15.97 -19.75 6.55
CA GLU A 64 16.63 -19.46 5.29
C GLU A 64 15.74 -18.63 4.37
N LYS A 65 14.42 -18.77 4.48
CA LYS A 65 13.43 -18.12 3.62
C LYS A 65 12.42 -17.32 4.43
N ALA A 66 11.82 -16.30 3.81
CA ALA A 66 10.76 -15.51 4.44
C ALA A 66 9.58 -15.26 3.50
N LEU A 67 8.35 -15.39 4.02
CA LEU A 67 7.15 -14.81 3.44
C LEU A 67 6.82 -13.53 4.20
N ILE A 68 6.77 -12.39 3.52
CA ILE A 68 6.49 -11.07 4.10
C ILE A 68 5.16 -10.56 3.55
N ILE A 69 4.25 -10.19 4.43
CA ILE A 69 2.90 -9.72 4.09
C ILE A 69 2.72 -8.33 4.68
N ILE A 70 2.59 -7.32 3.83
CA ILE A 70 2.62 -5.91 4.19
C ILE A 70 1.23 -5.29 3.98
N SER A 71 0.81 -4.45 4.92
CA SER A 71 -0.40 -3.64 4.77
C SER A 71 -0.13 -2.17 5.07
N GLY A 72 -0.91 -1.31 4.42
CA GLY A 72 -0.92 0.11 4.72
C GLY A 72 0.32 0.86 4.24
N THR A 73 0.96 0.44 3.13
CA THR A 73 1.98 1.26 2.46
C THR A 73 1.39 2.60 2.06
N HIS A 74 0.24 2.56 1.39
CA HIS A 74 -0.68 3.68 1.35
C HIS A 74 -1.65 3.57 2.53
N GLY A 75 -1.67 4.57 3.39
CA GLY A 75 -2.29 4.45 4.71
C GLY A 75 -3.76 4.02 4.68
N VAL A 76 -4.60 4.72 3.91
CA VAL A 76 -6.05 4.44 3.78
C VAL A 76 -6.35 3.07 3.15
N GLU A 77 -5.41 2.50 2.42
CA GLU A 77 -5.53 1.14 1.84
C GLU A 77 -5.28 0.07 2.93
N GLY A 78 -4.76 0.48 4.08
CA GLY A 78 -4.58 -0.34 5.28
C GLY A 78 -5.88 -0.96 5.80
N PHE A 79 -7.06 -0.36 5.56
CA PHE A 79 -8.34 -1.00 5.91
C PHE A 79 -8.53 -2.34 5.19
N CYS A 80 -8.16 -2.39 3.90
CA CYS A 80 -8.20 -3.61 3.10
C CYS A 80 -7.12 -4.59 3.54
N GLY A 81 -5.85 -4.15 3.53
CA GLY A 81 -4.71 -5.02 3.83
C GLY A 81 -4.74 -5.59 5.25
N SER A 82 -5.17 -4.80 6.24
CA SER A 82 -5.37 -5.28 7.61
C SER A 82 -6.43 -6.37 7.67
N GLY A 83 -7.57 -6.20 7.00
CA GLY A 83 -8.64 -7.19 7.00
C GLY A 83 -8.17 -8.52 6.39
N CYS A 84 -7.44 -8.45 5.29
CA CYS A 84 -6.80 -9.61 4.66
C CYS A 84 -5.80 -10.31 5.59
N GLN A 85 -4.98 -9.56 6.32
CA GLN A 85 -4.04 -10.12 7.30
C GLN A 85 -4.78 -10.81 8.46
N VAL A 86 -5.81 -10.18 9.02
CA VAL A 86 -6.62 -10.76 10.12
C VAL A 86 -7.32 -12.04 9.66
N ASP A 87 -7.96 -12.06 8.49
CA ASP A 87 -8.60 -13.25 7.93
C ASP A 87 -7.60 -14.42 7.79
N TRP A 88 -6.43 -14.15 7.21
CA TRP A 88 -5.42 -15.17 7.04
C TRP A 88 -4.86 -15.67 8.38
N LEU A 89 -4.69 -14.76 9.35
CA LEU A 89 -4.28 -15.13 10.71
C LEU A 89 -5.34 -15.97 11.41
N GLU A 90 -6.64 -15.71 11.25
CA GLU A 90 -7.69 -16.59 11.80
C GLU A 90 -7.63 -18.02 11.25
N CYS A 91 -7.12 -18.19 10.03
CA CYS A 91 -6.87 -19.49 9.42
C CYS A 91 -5.46 -20.05 9.71
N TRP A 92 -4.59 -19.30 10.39
CA TRP A 92 -3.19 -19.64 10.58
C TRP A 92 -3.00 -21.01 11.25
N ASN A 93 -2.05 -21.77 10.69
CA ASN A 93 -1.54 -23.01 11.26
C ASN A 93 -0.01 -23.04 11.09
N PRO A 94 0.77 -23.43 12.11
CA PRO A 94 2.22 -23.61 11.97
C PRO A 94 2.65 -24.50 10.79
N SER A 95 1.81 -25.45 10.37
CA SER A 95 2.07 -26.31 9.20
C SER A 95 2.05 -25.57 7.86
N PHE A 96 1.66 -24.29 7.82
CA PHE A 96 1.70 -23.47 6.60
C PHE A 96 3.12 -23.02 6.24
N ILE A 97 4.09 -23.19 7.14
CA ILE A 97 5.50 -22.89 6.90
C ILE A 97 6.37 -24.12 7.21
N SER A 98 7.41 -24.31 6.40
CA SER A 98 8.46 -25.30 6.68
C SER A 98 9.40 -24.80 7.78
N GLU A 99 10.21 -25.70 8.36
CA GLU A 99 11.24 -25.33 9.36
C GLU A 99 12.27 -24.33 8.82
N LYS A 100 12.44 -24.25 7.50
CA LYS A 100 13.35 -23.32 6.81
C LYS A 100 12.70 -21.99 6.45
N THR A 101 11.42 -21.79 6.76
CA THR A 101 10.65 -20.61 6.36
C THR A 101 10.15 -19.87 7.61
N ALA A 102 10.30 -18.55 7.62
CA ALA A 102 9.58 -17.67 8.53
C ALA A 102 8.46 -16.93 7.78
N VAL A 103 7.41 -16.54 8.48
CA VAL A 103 6.41 -15.61 7.96
C VAL A 103 6.39 -14.35 8.82
N PHE A 104 6.28 -13.18 8.17
CA PHE A 104 6.17 -11.89 8.82
C PHE A 104 4.95 -11.16 8.28
N PHE A 105 4.07 -10.75 9.17
CA PHE A 105 2.98 -9.83 8.88
C PHE A 105 3.37 -8.46 9.39
N ILE A 106 3.61 -7.52 8.49
CA ILE A 106 3.88 -6.12 8.80
C ILE A 106 2.54 -5.40 8.69
N HIS A 107 1.94 -5.10 9.85
CA HIS A 107 0.65 -4.42 9.94
C HIS A 107 0.87 -2.91 10.05
N ALA A 108 0.25 -2.21 9.10
CA ALA A 108 0.23 -0.75 8.99
C ALA A 108 1.63 -0.10 8.94
N ILE A 109 2.38 -0.31 7.86
CA ILE A 109 3.72 0.30 7.72
C ILE A 109 3.67 1.84 7.70
N ASN A 110 2.58 2.44 7.21
CA ASN A 110 2.24 3.85 7.37
C ASN A 110 1.00 4.00 8.28
N PRO A 111 1.17 3.93 9.62
CA PRO A 111 0.06 3.98 10.55
C PRO A 111 -0.57 5.38 10.63
N HIS A 112 0.21 6.43 10.36
CA HIS A 112 -0.30 7.80 10.27
C HIS A 112 -1.32 7.94 9.14
N GLY A 113 -0.95 7.58 7.91
CA GLY A 113 -1.88 7.63 6.79
C GLY A 113 -3.12 6.77 7.06
N PHE A 114 -2.97 5.62 7.70
CA PHE A 114 -4.09 4.73 8.02
C PHE A 114 -5.06 5.39 9.00
N ALA A 115 -4.59 5.86 10.16
CA ALA A 115 -5.43 6.51 11.16
C ALA A 115 -6.09 7.80 10.64
N TRP A 116 -5.34 8.62 9.90
CA TRP A 116 -5.82 9.88 9.33
C TRP A 116 -6.65 9.71 8.05
N CYS A 117 -6.89 8.46 7.62
CA CYS A 117 -7.60 8.11 6.38
C CYS A 117 -7.00 8.81 5.16
N ARG A 118 -5.66 8.81 5.05
CA ARG A 118 -4.86 9.39 3.96
C ARG A 118 -4.05 8.34 3.24
N ARG A 119 -3.72 8.61 1.98
CA ARG A 119 -2.81 7.77 1.20
C ARG A 119 -1.34 7.94 1.62
N VAL A 120 -1.00 9.12 2.12
CA VAL A 120 0.37 9.60 2.37
C VAL A 120 0.81 9.46 3.83
N THR A 121 2.10 9.61 4.10
CA THR A 121 2.70 9.66 5.45
C THR A 121 2.39 10.99 6.16
N GLU A 122 2.84 11.16 7.40
CA GLU A 122 2.73 12.40 8.18
C GLU A 122 3.34 13.61 7.50
N GLU A 123 4.42 13.42 6.74
CA GLU A 123 5.09 14.48 5.97
C GLU A 123 4.36 14.81 4.66
N GLY A 124 3.24 14.16 4.37
CA GLY A 124 2.50 14.31 3.11
C GLY A 124 3.11 13.53 1.95
N CYS A 125 4.05 12.61 2.21
CA CYS A 125 4.74 11.85 1.17
C CYS A 125 3.92 10.62 0.73
N ASP A 126 3.83 10.40 -0.57
CA ASP A 126 3.52 9.08 -1.12
C ASP A 126 4.70 8.15 -0.82
N LEU A 127 4.47 7.16 0.06
CA LEU A 127 5.52 6.25 0.51
C LEU A 127 6.15 5.48 -0.66
N ASN A 128 5.36 5.16 -1.71
CA ASN A 128 5.85 4.52 -2.93
C ASN A 128 6.52 5.49 -3.91
N ARG A 129 6.85 6.71 -3.48
CA ARG A 129 7.83 7.61 -4.11
C ARG A 129 9.01 7.90 -3.19
N ASN A 130 8.97 7.46 -1.94
CA ASN A 130 9.95 7.84 -0.94
C ASN A 130 11.16 6.90 -0.86
N PHE A 131 11.23 5.82 -1.65
CA PHE A 131 12.35 4.86 -1.62
C PHE A 131 13.49 5.16 -2.61
N LEU A 132 13.63 6.40 -3.07
CA LEU A 132 14.78 6.85 -3.86
C LEU A 132 16.08 6.89 -3.04
N ASP A 133 17.23 6.94 -3.71
CA ASP A 133 18.47 7.37 -3.05
C ASP A 133 18.50 8.90 -2.96
N PHE A 134 18.27 9.43 -1.75
CA PHE A 134 18.26 10.88 -1.49
C PHE A 134 19.65 11.53 -1.57
N ASN A 135 20.73 10.75 -1.75
CA ASN A 135 22.06 11.28 -2.05
C ASN A 135 22.27 11.53 -3.55
N GLN A 136 21.35 11.11 -4.40
CA GLN A 136 21.37 11.38 -5.84
C GLN A 136 20.43 12.55 -6.18
N PRO A 137 20.62 13.18 -7.36
CA PRO A 137 19.67 14.17 -7.85
C PRO A 137 18.25 13.61 -7.90
N LEU A 138 17.29 14.36 -7.33
CA LEU A 138 15.88 13.98 -7.35
C LEU A 138 15.31 14.19 -8.77
N PRO A 139 14.43 13.28 -9.23
CA PRO A 139 13.90 13.35 -10.58
C PRO A 139 12.92 14.52 -10.74
N ASP A 140 13.02 15.18 -11.89
CA ASP A 140 12.06 16.21 -12.30
C ASP A 140 10.74 15.61 -12.79
N ASN A 141 9.67 16.37 -12.61
CA ASN A 141 8.37 16.08 -13.22
C ASN A 141 7.74 17.37 -13.74
N ILE A 142 8.20 17.81 -14.91
CA ILE A 142 7.79 19.07 -15.54
C ILE A 142 6.28 19.12 -15.78
N GLY A 143 5.67 18.00 -16.19
CA GLY A 143 4.22 17.93 -16.35
C GLY A 143 3.45 18.12 -15.03
N HIS A 144 4.01 17.70 -13.89
CA HIS A 144 3.46 18.04 -12.59
C HIS A 144 3.64 19.52 -12.27
N ASP A 145 4.81 20.09 -12.58
CA ASP A 145 5.10 21.50 -12.36
C ASP A 145 4.08 22.40 -13.10
N GLU A 146 3.69 22.03 -14.32
CA GLU A 146 2.67 22.73 -15.11
C GLU A 146 1.24 22.56 -14.55
N LEU A 147 0.95 21.43 -13.92
CA LEU A 147 -0.38 21.06 -13.44
C LEU A 147 -0.57 21.22 -11.93
N VAL A 148 0.43 21.67 -11.18
CA VAL A 148 0.41 21.67 -9.71
C VAL A 148 -0.80 22.42 -9.14
N SER A 149 -1.09 23.61 -9.67
CA SER A 149 -2.25 24.43 -9.28
C SER A 149 -3.59 23.83 -9.70
N ALA A 150 -3.58 22.96 -10.71
CA ALA A 150 -4.76 22.21 -11.12
C ALA A 150 -4.94 20.93 -10.28
N PHE A 151 -3.85 20.31 -9.82
CA PHE A 151 -3.92 19.12 -8.98
C PHE A 151 -4.39 19.47 -7.57
N VAL A 152 -3.87 20.52 -6.96
CA VAL A 152 -4.28 21.03 -5.65
C VAL A 152 -4.46 22.55 -5.75
N PRO A 153 -5.64 23.05 -6.13
CA PRO A 153 -5.91 24.49 -6.20
C PRO A 153 -6.00 25.11 -4.81
N ASP A 154 -5.83 26.42 -4.71
CA ASP A 154 -5.90 27.16 -3.43
C ASP A 154 -7.30 27.11 -2.77
N SER A 155 -8.35 26.92 -3.58
CA SER A 155 -9.75 26.87 -3.13
C SER A 155 -10.51 25.76 -3.85
N LEU A 156 -11.50 25.18 -3.16
CA LEU A 156 -12.44 24.20 -3.71
C LEU A 156 -13.76 24.82 -4.21
N ASP A 157 -13.85 26.16 -4.29
CA ASP A 157 -15.02 26.82 -4.87
C ASP A 157 -15.22 26.45 -6.36
N ALA A 158 -16.44 26.65 -6.86
CA ALA A 158 -16.81 26.25 -8.21
C ALA A 158 -15.95 26.90 -9.31
N LYS A 159 -15.48 28.14 -9.11
CA LYS A 159 -14.65 28.84 -10.09
C LYS A 159 -13.26 28.24 -10.14
N SER A 160 -12.61 28.08 -8.99
CA SER A 160 -11.27 27.50 -8.85
C SER A 160 -11.24 26.06 -9.40
N MET A 161 -12.27 25.27 -9.09
CA MET A 161 -12.41 23.91 -9.60
C MET A 161 -12.63 23.86 -11.11
N SER A 162 -13.46 24.75 -11.67
CA SER A 162 -13.66 24.83 -13.13
C SER A 162 -12.37 25.21 -13.86
N GLN A 163 -11.57 26.11 -13.31
CA GLN A 163 -10.27 26.49 -13.88
C GLN A 163 -9.27 25.33 -13.83
N ALA A 164 -9.18 24.63 -12.70
CA ALA A 164 -8.34 23.46 -12.54
C ALA A 164 -8.69 22.34 -13.55
N GLU A 165 -9.98 22.05 -13.75
CA GLU A 165 -10.40 21.05 -14.73
C GLU A 165 -10.12 21.48 -16.17
N GLN A 166 -10.25 22.77 -16.48
CA GLN A 166 -9.92 23.28 -17.81
C GLN A 166 -8.41 23.15 -18.10
N LEU A 167 -7.53 23.47 -17.14
CA LEU A 167 -6.08 23.29 -17.30
C LEU A 167 -5.70 21.82 -17.54
N ILE A 168 -6.32 20.89 -16.80
CA ILE A 168 -6.10 19.45 -17.01
C ILE A 168 -6.57 19.02 -18.39
N LYS A 169 -7.72 19.53 -18.83
CA LYS A 169 -8.26 19.26 -20.17
C LYS A 169 -7.32 19.77 -21.26
N ASP A 170 -6.87 21.02 -21.16
CA ASP A 170 -5.96 21.65 -22.14
C ASP A 170 -4.63 20.90 -22.23
N TYR A 171 -4.09 20.48 -21.08
CA TYR A 171 -2.87 19.67 -21.03
C TYR A 171 -3.08 18.30 -21.70
N ARG A 172 -4.22 17.64 -21.46
CA ARG A 172 -4.56 16.36 -22.11
C ARG A 172 -4.73 16.52 -23.62
N GLU A 173 -5.36 17.60 -24.07
CA GLU A 173 -5.53 17.88 -25.51
C GLU A 173 -4.18 18.17 -26.19
N THR A 174 -3.26 18.84 -25.49
CA THR A 174 -1.95 19.22 -26.04
C THR A 174 -0.93 18.08 -25.99
N HIS A 175 -0.86 17.34 -24.88
CA HIS A 175 0.20 16.37 -24.61
C HIS A 175 -0.27 14.90 -24.63
N GLY A 176 -1.58 14.66 -24.63
CA GLY A 176 -2.19 13.33 -24.61
C GLY A 176 -2.30 12.71 -23.21
N GLU A 177 -3.14 11.67 -23.12
CA GLU A 177 -3.45 11.03 -21.83
C GLU A 177 -2.23 10.36 -21.18
N LEU A 178 -1.32 9.78 -21.96
CA LEU A 178 -0.11 9.16 -21.41
C LEU A 178 0.79 10.19 -20.70
N ALA A 179 0.94 11.39 -21.28
CA ALA A 179 1.71 12.47 -20.67
C ALA A 179 1.04 12.96 -19.38
N PHE A 180 -0.30 13.07 -19.37
CA PHE A 180 -1.06 13.41 -18.16
C PHE A 180 -0.89 12.38 -17.05
N GLN A 181 -0.97 11.08 -17.39
CA GLN A 181 -0.77 10.01 -16.40
C GLN A 181 0.64 10.06 -15.80
N LYS A 182 1.69 10.32 -16.60
CA LYS A 182 3.05 10.53 -16.11
C LYS A 182 3.15 11.76 -15.19
N ALA A 183 2.64 12.92 -15.64
CA ALA A 183 2.61 14.16 -14.87
C ALA A 183 1.99 13.95 -13.48
N ARG A 184 0.87 13.24 -13.41
CA ARG A 184 0.20 12.95 -12.15
C ARG A 184 0.92 11.90 -11.31
N LYS A 185 1.29 10.75 -11.89
CA LYS A 185 1.60 9.52 -11.13
C LYS A 185 3.09 9.25 -10.94
N SER A 186 4.00 9.77 -11.76
CA SER A 186 5.42 9.39 -11.69
C SER A 186 6.14 9.81 -10.40
N GLY A 187 5.50 10.61 -9.56
CA GLY A 187 6.11 11.22 -8.38
C GLY A 187 6.68 12.60 -8.69
N GLN A 188 6.84 13.42 -7.65
CA GLN A 188 7.45 14.74 -7.76
C GLN A 188 8.11 15.12 -6.43
N TYR A 189 9.11 16.00 -6.48
CA TYR A 189 9.98 16.32 -5.36
C TYR A 189 10.24 17.82 -5.24
N LYS A 190 9.26 18.66 -5.62
CA LYS A 190 9.34 20.13 -5.55
C LYS A 190 8.20 20.75 -4.75
N HIS A 191 7.00 20.16 -4.85
CA HIS A 191 5.75 20.72 -4.35
C HIS A 191 5.21 19.90 -3.18
N ALA A 192 5.73 20.12 -1.97
CA ALA A 192 5.33 19.34 -0.78
C ALA A 192 3.82 19.39 -0.47
N HIS A 193 3.13 20.44 -0.92
CA HIS A 193 1.68 20.62 -0.75
C HIS A 193 0.84 19.79 -1.73
N SER A 194 1.43 19.21 -2.77
CA SER A 194 0.73 18.53 -3.86
C SER A 194 0.74 17.00 -3.73
N MET A 195 -0.11 16.34 -4.51
CA MET A 195 -0.21 14.87 -4.55
C MET A 195 1.02 14.21 -5.17
N PHE A 196 1.27 12.95 -4.79
CA PHE A 196 2.43 12.16 -5.23
C PHE A 196 3.79 12.80 -4.93
N PHE A 197 3.86 13.68 -3.92
CA PHE A 197 5.11 14.16 -3.36
C PHE A 197 5.92 13.00 -2.77
N GLY A 198 7.20 12.86 -3.11
CA GLY A 198 8.04 11.76 -2.63
C GLY A 198 8.91 12.09 -1.42
N GLY A 199 8.86 13.32 -0.89
CA GLY A 199 9.69 13.75 0.24
C GLY A 199 11.06 14.26 -0.17
N PHE A 200 11.80 14.84 0.78
CA PHE A 200 13.20 15.26 0.59
C PHE A 200 14.19 14.35 1.30
N GLU A 201 13.69 13.44 2.13
CA GLU A 201 14.46 12.49 2.92
C GLU A 201 13.60 11.24 3.21
N PRO A 202 14.18 10.16 3.74
CA PRO A 202 13.40 8.99 4.14
C PRO A 202 12.41 9.33 5.26
N THR A 203 11.13 9.05 4.99
CA THR A 203 10.01 9.18 5.95
C THR A 203 10.18 8.22 7.13
N TRP A 204 9.42 8.46 8.20
CA TRP A 204 9.35 7.51 9.32
C TRP A 204 8.96 6.09 8.83
N ALA A 205 7.95 5.98 7.97
CA ALA A 205 7.45 4.69 7.49
C ALA A 205 8.53 3.91 6.70
N ARG A 206 9.30 4.61 5.86
CA ARG A 206 10.46 4.02 5.17
C ARG A 206 11.53 3.56 6.15
N LYS A 207 11.95 4.41 7.09
CA LYS A 207 12.96 4.10 8.11
C LYS A 207 12.52 2.91 8.98
N THR A 208 11.23 2.80 9.28
CA THR A 208 10.66 1.65 10.00
C THR A 208 10.77 0.36 9.19
N LEU A 209 10.49 0.37 7.88
CA LEU A 209 10.68 -0.83 7.05
C LEU A 209 12.17 -1.25 6.99
N GLU A 210 13.08 -0.30 6.83
CA GLU A 210 14.53 -0.54 6.85
C GLU A 210 15.00 -1.11 8.22
N ARG A 211 14.40 -0.63 9.32
CA ARG A 211 14.65 -1.17 10.66
C ARG A 211 14.11 -2.58 10.83
N ILE A 212 12.88 -2.87 10.37
CA ILE A 212 12.30 -4.22 10.39
C ILE A 212 13.20 -5.20 9.63
N ILE A 213 13.71 -4.80 8.46
CA ILE A 213 14.65 -5.61 7.69
C ILE A 213 15.87 -5.98 8.55
N THR A 214 16.44 -4.99 9.23
CA THR A 214 17.62 -5.16 10.09
C THR A 214 17.32 -6.03 11.32
N ASP A 215 16.28 -5.68 12.09
CA ASP A 215 15.92 -6.32 13.36
C ASP A 215 15.59 -7.81 13.19
N PHE A 216 15.07 -8.21 12.02
CA PHE A 216 14.74 -9.60 11.69
C PHE A 216 15.75 -10.31 10.77
N ASN A 217 16.91 -9.71 10.51
CA ASN A 217 17.95 -10.26 9.64
C ASN A 217 17.40 -10.69 8.26
N ILE A 218 16.51 -9.89 7.71
CA ILE A 218 15.81 -10.15 6.45
C ILE A 218 16.81 -10.15 5.29
N GLN A 219 17.80 -9.26 5.31
CA GLN A 219 18.89 -9.18 4.34
C GLN A 219 19.74 -10.45 4.24
N ASN A 220 19.74 -11.30 5.27
CA ASN A 220 20.52 -12.55 5.31
C ASN A 220 19.70 -13.78 4.86
N LYS A 221 18.43 -13.59 4.47
CA LYS A 221 17.59 -14.67 3.94
C LYS A 221 18.07 -15.05 2.53
N LYS A 222 18.08 -16.34 2.22
CA LYS A 222 18.40 -16.87 0.89
C LYS A 222 17.33 -16.52 -0.15
N PHE A 223 16.07 -16.44 0.28
CA PHE A 223 14.99 -16.02 -0.60
C PHE A 223 13.80 -15.45 0.17
N ILE A 224 13.17 -14.42 -0.40
CA ILE A 224 12.00 -13.76 0.19
C ILE A 224 10.87 -13.71 -0.81
N ALA A 225 9.65 -14.00 -0.39
CA ALA A 225 8.44 -13.65 -1.12
C ALA A 225 7.71 -12.55 -0.35
N ALA A 226 7.48 -11.40 -0.98
CA ALA A 226 6.79 -10.27 -0.38
C ALA A 226 5.46 -10.00 -1.11
N ILE A 227 4.40 -9.80 -0.34
CA ILE A 227 3.09 -9.38 -0.82
C ILE A 227 2.73 -8.10 -0.09
N ASP A 228 2.49 -7.02 -0.82
CA ASP A 228 2.03 -5.74 -0.28
C ASP A 228 0.61 -5.47 -0.75
N PHE A 229 -0.32 -5.23 0.18
CA PHE A 229 -1.73 -5.01 -0.15
C PHE A 229 -1.98 -3.55 -0.55
N HIS A 230 -2.58 -3.37 -1.72
CA HIS A 230 -2.96 -2.06 -2.27
C HIS A 230 -4.40 -2.05 -2.78
N THR A 231 -4.97 -0.87 -2.95
CA THR A 231 -6.28 -0.66 -3.58
C THR A 231 -6.31 0.58 -4.46
N GLY A 232 -7.20 0.59 -5.46
CA GLY A 232 -7.44 1.76 -6.32
C GLY A 232 -7.19 1.54 -7.81
N LEU A 233 -6.61 0.42 -8.23
CA LEU A 233 -6.39 0.13 -9.66
C LEU A 233 -7.05 -1.18 -10.11
N GLY A 234 -7.54 -1.18 -11.35
CA GLY A 234 -8.16 -2.35 -11.98
C GLY A 234 -9.67 -2.51 -11.72
N PRO A 235 -10.26 -3.63 -12.19
CA PRO A 235 -11.68 -3.91 -12.03
C PRO A 235 -12.08 -4.11 -10.57
N PHE A 236 -13.29 -3.69 -10.23
CA PHE A 236 -13.84 -3.73 -8.87
C PHE A 236 -13.68 -5.11 -8.22
N GLY A 237 -12.88 -5.20 -7.14
CA GLY A 237 -12.64 -6.40 -6.35
C GLY A 237 -11.65 -7.43 -6.94
N TYR A 238 -11.10 -7.22 -8.13
CA TYR A 238 -10.32 -8.24 -8.85
C TYR A 238 -9.05 -8.73 -8.11
N GLY A 239 -8.23 -7.81 -7.59
CA GLY A 239 -6.95 -8.13 -6.94
C GLY A 239 -5.90 -8.64 -7.93
N GLU A 240 -5.28 -7.73 -8.69
CA GLU A 240 -4.15 -8.02 -9.59
C GLU A 240 -2.84 -8.14 -8.77
N PRO A 241 -2.11 -9.28 -8.84
CA PRO A 241 -0.72 -9.33 -8.42
C PRO A 241 0.14 -8.57 -9.44
N ILE A 242 0.60 -7.39 -9.07
CA ILE A 242 1.44 -6.55 -9.92
C ILE A 242 2.91 -6.85 -9.60
N SER A 243 3.67 -7.22 -10.63
CA SER A 243 5.11 -7.46 -10.54
C SER A 243 5.89 -6.46 -11.38
N MET A 244 6.88 -5.83 -10.73
CA MET A 244 7.87 -4.98 -11.39
C MET A 244 9.19 -5.73 -11.67
N HIS A 245 9.22 -7.04 -11.46
CA HIS A 245 10.38 -7.86 -11.79
C HIS A 245 10.50 -8.02 -13.30
N LYS A 246 11.71 -7.88 -13.82
CA LYS A 246 11.97 -8.08 -15.24
C LYS A 246 11.71 -9.55 -15.63
N PRO A 247 11.16 -9.81 -16.82
CA PRO A 247 11.04 -11.17 -17.36
C PRO A 247 12.42 -11.85 -17.41
N ASN A 248 12.43 -13.19 -17.29
CA ASN A 248 13.64 -14.03 -17.35
C ASN A 248 14.69 -13.71 -16.26
N THR A 249 14.25 -13.13 -15.14
CA THR A 249 15.03 -13.05 -13.90
C THR A 249 14.52 -14.12 -12.93
N LYS A 250 15.35 -14.55 -11.97
CA LYS A 250 14.93 -15.50 -10.91
C LYS A 250 13.61 -15.08 -10.25
N SER A 251 13.49 -13.80 -9.92
CA SER A 251 12.32 -13.20 -9.30
C SER A 251 11.11 -13.14 -10.23
N GLY A 252 11.31 -12.75 -11.50
CA GLY A 252 10.24 -12.71 -12.50
C GLY A 252 9.69 -14.10 -12.81
N GLU A 253 10.56 -15.10 -12.95
CA GLU A 253 10.18 -16.50 -13.15
C GLU A 253 9.41 -17.06 -11.94
N TRP A 254 9.86 -16.73 -10.72
CA TRP A 254 9.15 -17.10 -9.50
C TRP A 254 7.72 -16.56 -9.51
N VAL A 255 7.55 -15.25 -9.72
CA VAL A 255 6.23 -14.59 -9.72
C VAL A 255 5.32 -15.21 -10.79
N SER A 256 5.82 -15.38 -12.02
CA SER A 256 5.07 -16.01 -13.10
C SER A 256 4.67 -17.45 -12.78
N LYS A 257 5.56 -18.25 -12.17
CA LYS A 257 5.26 -19.62 -11.76
C LYS A 257 4.19 -19.69 -10.66
N VAL A 258 4.22 -18.76 -9.70
CA VAL A 258 3.35 -18.79 -8.53
C VAL A 258 1.94 -18.27 -8.83
N TYR A 259 1.84 -17.20 -9.59
CA TYR A 259 0.57 -16.51 -9.84
C TYR A 259 0.03 -16.70 -11.27
N GLY A 260 0.85 -17.21 -12.19
CA GLY A 260 0.45 -17.53 -13.56
C GLY A 260 -0.03 -16.31 -14.34
N ASP A 261 -1.04 -16.52 -15.19
CA ASP A 261 -1.60 -15.49 -16.08
C ASP A 261 -2.35 -14.37 -15.34
N SER A 262 -2.46 -14.45 -14.02
CA SER A 262 -3.00 -13.36 -13.20
C SER A 262 -2.03 -12.18 -13.04
N VAL A 263 -0.73 -12.34 -13.33
CA VAL A 263 0.28 -11.31 -13.05
C VAL A 263 0.17 -10.17 -14.05
N GLY A 264 0.04 -8.94 -13.54
CA GLY A 264 0.22 -7.73 -14.32
C GLY A 264 1.68 -7.28 -14.31
N ILE A 265 2.24 -6.95 -15.48
CA ILE A 265 3.61 -6.42 -15.62
C ILE A 265 3.53 -5.02 -16.26
N PRO A 266 3.74 -3.93 -15.49
CA PRO A 266 3.62 -2.56 -16.00
C PRO A 266 4.55 -2.25 -17.18
N GLU A 267 5.78 -2.76 -17.18
CA GLU A 267 6.73 -2.55 -18.29
C GLU A 267 6.25 -3.19 -19.61
N GLN A 268 5.41 -4.22 -19.55
CA GLN A 268 4.85 -4.88 -20.73
C GLN A 268 3.45 -4.33 -21.10
N GLY A 269 2.92 -3.38 -20.33
CA GLY A 269 1.58 -2.83 -20.53
C GLY A 269 0.45 -3.79 -20.20
N THR A 270 0.73 -4.88 -19.46
CA THR A 270 -0.28 -5.89 -19.06
C THR A 270 -0.89 -5.63 -17.69
N SER A 271 -0.43 -4.60 -16.97
CA SER A 271 -0.95 -4.20 -15.65
C SER A 271 -1.81 -2.94 -15.72
N PHE A 272 -2.68 -2.77 -14.72
CA PHE A 272 -3.39 -1.50 -14.49
C PHE A 272 -2.51 -0.39 -13.91
N SER A 273 -1.28 -0.70 -13.47
CA SER A 273 -0.29 0.28 -13.05
C SER A 273 0.64 0.69 -14.20
N ILE A 274 1.24 1.89 -14.07
CA ILE A 274 2.35 2.33 -14.92
C ILE A 274 3.69 1.98 -14.25
N PRO A 275 4.81 2.01 -14.99
CA PRO A 275 6.14 1.94 -14.39
C PRO A 275 6.39 3.13 -13.44
N LEU A 276 6.93 2.84 -12.26
CA LEU A 276 7.16 3.80 -11.18
C LEU A 276 8.56 3.61 -10.60
N ASN A 277 9.12 4.69 -10.05
CA ASN A 277 10.36 4.72 -9.29
C ASN A 277 10.09 5.22 -7.87
N GLY A 278 11.00 4.91 -6.94
CA GLY A 278 10.88 5.27 -5.53
C GLY A 278 9.92 4.38 -4.75
N THR A 279 9.60 3.19 -5.28
CA THR A 279 8.67 2.24 -4.64
C THR A 279 9.38 1.35 -3.62
N SER A 280 8.64 0.69 -2.73
CA SER A 280 9.23 -0.25 -1.76
C SER A 280 10.06 -1.36 -2.44
N ARG A 281 9.73 -1.72 -3.69
CA ARG A 281 10.53 -2.63 -4.55
C ARG A 281 11.98 -2.16 -4.69
N ASP A 282 12.23 -0.87 -4.81
CA ASP A 282 13.59 -0.33 -4.97
C ASP A 282 14.42 -0.52 -3.69
N LEU A 283 13.77 -0.53 -2.52
CA LEU A 283 14.44 -0.92 -1.28
C LEU A 283 14.79 -2.40 -1.29
N TRP A 284 13.85 -3.27 -1.69
CA TRP A 284 14.09 -4.70 -1.78
C TRP A 284 15.23 -5.03 -2.76
N ASP A 285 15.30 -4.37 -3.92
CA ASP A 285 16.43 -4.49 -4.86
C ASP A 285 17.77 -4.16 -4.20
N ARG A 286 17.86 -3.02 -3.51
CA ARG A 286 19.10 -2.59 -2.87
C ARG A 286 19.55 -3.53 -1.75
N VAL A 287 18.59 -4.10 -1.02
CA VAL A 287 18.88 -4.97 0.14
C VAL A 287 19.17 -6.41 -0.28
N LEU A 288 18.47 -6.95 -1.28
CA LEU A 288 18.44 -8.39 -1.57
C LEU A 288 18.96 -8.76 -2.96
N GLY A 289 19.18 -7.80 -3.85
CA GLY A 289 19.50 -8.07 -5.25
C GLY A 289 18.40 -8.92 -5.90
N GLU A 290 18.74 -10.12 -6.37
CA GLU A 290 17.78 -11.04 -7.03
C GLU A 290 17.18 -12.09 -6.08
N ASN A 291 17.45 -12.02 -4.77
CA ASN A 291 17.00 -13.03 -3.80
C ASN A 291 15.61 -12.74 -3.22
N TYR A 292 14.72 -12.15 -4.02
CA TYR A 292 13.34 -11.92 -3.59
C TYR A 292 12.35 -11.89 -4.75
N ALA A 293 11.11 -12.27 -4.48
CA ALA A 293 9.95 -11.97 -5.29
C ALA A 293 9.07 -10.97 -4.54
N TYR A 294 8.45 -10.05 -5.27
CA TYR A 294 7.57 -9.03 -4.72
C TYR A 294 6.36 -8.86 -5.63
N VAL A 295 5.18 -8.83 -5.04
CA VAL A 295 3.95 -8.41 -5.73
C VAL A 295 3.21 -7.37 -4.90
N ALA A 296 2.75 -6.31 -5.56
CA ALA A 296 1.69 -5.48 -5.02
C ALA A 296 0.36 -6.15 -5.38
N LEU A 297 -0.38 -6.65 -4.39
CA LEU A 297 -1.71 -7.20 -4.60
C LEU A 297 -2.72 -6.05 -4.59
N GLU A 298 -3.14 -5.65 -5.78
CA GLU A 298 -3.85 -4.41 -6.06
C GLU A 298 -5.33 -4.66 -6.36
N TYR A 299 -6.21 -4.22 -5.46
CA TYR A 299 -7.65 -4.39 -5.61
C TYR A 299 -8.31 -3.18 -6.26
N GLY A 300 -9.03 -3.44 -7.36
CA GLY A 300 -9.80 -2.39 -8.02
C GLY A 300 -10.94 -1.88 -7.17
N THR A 301 -11.16 -0.58 -7.26
CA THR A 301 -12.24 0.13 -6.60
C THR A 301 -13.01 0.97 -7.64
N TYR A 302 -12.73 2.26 -7.76
CA TYR A 302 -13.44 3.16 -8.66
C TYR A 302 -12.49 3.82 -9.66
N SER A 303 -13.04 4.67 -10.54
CA SER A 303 -12.27 5.32 -11.59
C SER A 303 -11.12 6.20 -11.06
N GLN A 304 -10.08 6.32 -11.88
CA GLN A 304 -8.91 7.15 -11.60
C GLN A 304 -9.23 8.64 -11.49
N GLU A 305 -10.30 9.11 -12.14
CA GLU A 305 -10.78 10.49 -11.99
C GLU A 305 -11.46 10.70 -10.63
N ARG A 306 -12.17 9.69 -10.11
CA ARG A 306 -12.69 9.73 -8.74
C ARG A 306 -11.56 9.75 -7.70
N SER A 307 -10.50 8.96 -7.94
CA SER A 307 -9.27 9.03 -7.13
C SER A 307 -8.68 10.45 -7.15
N ARG A 308 -8.59 11.07 -8.34
CA ARG A 308 -8.00 12.41 -8.51
C ARG A 308 -8.73 13.47 -7.68
N ALA A 309 -10.06 13.48 -7.79
CA ALA A 309 -10.89 14.42 -7.04
C ALA A 309 -10.75 14.21 -5.53
N ALA A 310 -10.80 12.95 -5.06
CA ALA A 310 -10.67 12.65 -3.63
C ALA A 310 -9.28 13.02 -3.08
N LEU A 311 -8.20 12.74 -3.82
CA LEU A 311 -6.84 13.13 -3.44
C LEU A 311 -6.65 14.65 -3.43
N ARG A 312 -7.21 15.37 -4.41
CA ARG A 312 -7.18 16.84 -4.45
C ARG A 312 -7.77 17.42 -3.17
N GLU A 313 -8.98 17.01 -2.81
CA GLU A 313 -9.66 17.54 -1.63
C GLU A 313 -8.92 17.18 -0.33
N ASP A 314 -8.36 15.96 -0.22
CA ASP A 314 -7.57 15.56 0.95
C ASP A 314 -6.30 16.40 1.12
N HIS A 315 -5.56 16.63 0.04
CA HIS A 315 -4.38 17.49 0.06
C HIS A 315 -4.75 18.95 0.36
N TRP A 316 -5.79 19.48 -0.30
CA TRP A 316 -6.27 20.84 -0.01
C TRP A 316 -6.62 21.01 1.47
N LEU A 317 -7.37 20.06 2.06
CA LEU A 317 -7.75 20.08 3.46
C LEU A 317 -6.53 20.11 4.39
N HIS A 318 -5.54 19.26 4.13
CA HIS A 318 -4.32 19.18 4.95
C HIS A 318 -3.40 20.39 4.76
N ASN A 319 -3.52 21.10 3.64
CA ASN A 319 -2.80 22.35 3.41
C ASN A 319 -3.44 23.55 4.14
N GLN A 320 -4.65 23.43 4.70
CA GLN A 320 -5.30 24.50 5.49
C GLN A 320 -4.74 24.61 6.92
N GLY A 321 -3.86 23.69 7.34
CA GLY A 321 -3.32 23.62 8.70
C GLY A 321 -4.04 22.59 9.56
N THR A 322 -4.38 22.96 10.81
CA THR A 322 -5.01 22.02 11.76
C THR A 322 -6.36 21.55 11.25
N VAL A 323 -6.52 20.23 11.14
CA VAL A 323 -7.75 19.60 10.65
C VAL A 323 -8.78 19.48 11.77
N ASP A 324 -9.91 20.19 11.62
CA ASP A 324 -11.07 20.04 12.51
C ASP A 324 -11.95 18.88 12.04
N TRP A 325 -11.93 17.77 12.78
CA TRP A 325 -12.74 16.57 12.52
C TRP A 325 -14.22 16.74 12.84
N SER A 326 -14.62 17.80 13.55
CA SER A 326 -16.02 18.11 13.80
C SER A 326 -16.70 18.74 12.58
N CYS A 327 -15.92 19.45 11.74
CA CYS A 327 -16.37 20.14 10.54
C CYS A 327 -17.06 19.19 9.53
N PRO A 328 -18.25 19.55 9.01
CA PRO A 328 -18.94 18.75 8.00
C PRO A 328 -18.14 18.54 6.71
N GLU A 329 -17.36 19.53 6.28
CA GLU A 329 -16.53 19.43 5.08
C GLU A 329 -15.39 18.42 5.27
N THR A 330 -14.68 18.47 6.41
CA THR A 330 -13.68 17.46 6.78
C THR A 330 -14.26 16.05 6.71
N LYS A 331 -15.43 15.82 7.33
CA LYS A 331 -16.10 14.52 7.32
C LYS A 331 -16.44 14.05 5.91
N ARG A 332 -16.91 14.97 5.05
CA ARG A 332 -17.24 14.69 3.65
C ARG A 332 -15.98 14.26 2.87
N ILE A 333 -14.90 15.02 2.96
CA ILE A 333 -13.62 14.78 2.26
C ILE A 333 -13.03 13.43 2.71
N LYS A 334 -12.92 13.21 4.03
CA LYS A 334 -12.37 11.96 4.58
C LYS A 334 -13.22 10.75 4.22
N LYS A 335 -14.54 10.87 4.24
CA LYS A 335 -15.45 9.81 3.79
C LYS A 335 -15.29 9.51 2.30
N ALA A 336 -15.10 10.54 1.46
CA ALA A 336 -14.92 10.37 0.01
C ALA A 336 -13.62 9.62 -0.30
N LEU A 337 -12.51 10.02 0.36
CA LEU A 337 -11.21 9.37 0.19
C LEU A 337 -11.23 7.93 0.72
N LYS A 338 -11.71 7.71 1.96
CA LYS A 338 -11.85 6.36 2.53
C LYS A 338 -12.73 5.49 1.64
N LYS A 339 -13.89 5.96 1.21
CA LYS A 339 -14.77 5.18 0.31
C LYS A 339 -14.08 4.84 -1.01
N HIS A 340 -13.22 5.70 -1.56
CA HIS A 340 -12.53 5.39 -2.81
C HIS A 340 -11.56 4.21 -2.66
N TYR A 341 -10.74 4.21 -1.61
CA TYR A 341 -9.71 3.19 -1.38
C TYR A 341 -10.20 1.99 -0.56
N TYR A 342 -11.35 2.12 0.08
CA TYR A 342 -11.99 1.07 0.86
C TYR A 342 -13.51 1.18 0.66
N PRO A 343 -14.04 0.61 -0.44
CA PRO A 343 -15.48 0.62 -0.72
C PRO A 343 -16.31 0.04 0.43
N ALA A 344 -15.77 -0.98 1.12
CA ALA A 344 -16.36 -1.65 2.28
C ALA A 344 -17.77 -2.24 2.03
N THR A 345 -18.17 -2.39 0.77
CA THR A 345 -19.44 -3.04 0.44
C THR A 345 -19.26 -4.55 0.59
N PRO A 346 -20.28 -5.29 1.06
CA PRO A 346 -20.16 -6.74 1.29
C PRO A 346 -19.65 -7.51 0.08
N ASP A 347 -20.18 -7.22 -1.12
CA ASP A 347 -19.76 -7.83 -2.38
C ASP A 347 -18.27 -7.61 -2.68
N TRP A 348 -17.77 -6.40 -2.43
CA TRP A 348 -16.35 -6.08 -2.61
C TRP A 348 -15.47 -6.81 -1.59
N LEU A 349 -15.88 -6.84 -0.31
CA LEU A 349 -15.14 -7.52 0.75
C LEU A 349 -15.08 -9.04 0.52
N GLU A 350 -16.16 -9.66 0.03
CA GLU A 350 -16.18 -11.07 -0.34
C GLU A 350 -15.12 -11.37 -1.43
N MET A 351 -15.09 -10.57 -2.50
CA MET A 351 -14.10 -10.71 -3.57
C MET A 351 -12.66 -10.53 -3.04
N VAL A 352 -12.45 -9.53 -2.19
CA VAL A 352 -11.15 -9.26 -1.56
C VAL A 352 -10.65 -10.47 -0.76
N VAL A 353 -11.50 -11.03 0.12
CA VAL A 353 -11.15 -12.18 0.95
C VAL A 353 -10.80 -13.40 0.10
N TYR A 354 -11.64 -13.75 -0.89
CA TYR A 354 -11.38 -14.90 -1.75
C TYR A 354 -10.03 -14.79 -2.45
N ARG A 355 -9.76 -13.62 -3.04
CA ARG A 355 -8.52 -13.39 -3.77
C ARG A 355 -7.30 -13.34 -2.84
N SER A 356 -7.43 -12.73 -1.66
CA SER A 356 -6.37 -12.69 -0.65
C SER A 356 -5.96 -14.09 -0.24
N ARG A 357 -6.94 -14.94 0.13
CA ARG A 357 -6.71 -16.35 0.49
C ARG A 357 -6.03 -17.12 -0.64
N GLN A 358 -6.41 -16.87 -1.90
CA GLN A 358 -5.79 -17.50 -3.06
C GLN A 358 -4.30 -17.14 -3.18
N VAL A 359 -3.98 -15.85 -3.20
CA VAL A 359 -2.61 -15.33 -3.39
C VAL A 359 -1.71 -15.72 -2.23
N LEU A 360 -2.19 -15.59 -0.98
CA LEU A 360 -1.45 -15.98 0.22
C LEU A 360 -1.17 -17.49 0.26
N ARG A 361 -2.15 -18.32 -0.11
CA ARG A 361 -1.95 -19.78 -0.21
C ARG A 361 -0.95 -20.15 -1.29
N GLN A 362 -1.02 -19.53 -2.48
CA GLN A 362 -0.07 -19.75 -3.58
C GLN A 362 1.36 -19.42 -3.14
N ALA A 363 1.56 -18.25 -2.52
CA ALA A 363 2.86 -17.82 -2.03
C ALA A 363 3.39 -18.73 -0.92
N SER A 364 2.53 -19.11 0.04
CA SER A 364 2.88 -20.01 1.14
C SER A 364 3.29 -21.39 0.63
N TYR A 365 2.58 -21.93 -0.36
CA TYR A 365 2.96 -23.20 -0.98
C TYR A 365 4.31 -23.08 -1.71
N ALA A 366 4.46 -22.05 -2.55
CA ALA A 366 5.64 -21.84 -3.37
C ALA A 366 6.91 -21.67 -2.54
N ILE A 367 6.90 -20.77 -1.55
CA ILE A 367 8.07 -20.47 -0.72
C ILE A 367 8.57 -21.70 0.06
N ASN A 368 7.68 -22.62 0.41
CA ASN A 368 8.05 -23.86 1.09
C ASN A 368 8.62 -24.91 0.14
N SER A 369 8.18 -24.93 -1.12
CA SER A 369 8.58 -25.93 -2.12
C SER A 369 9.95 -25.71 -2.77
N GLU A 370 10.48 -24.48 -2.70
CA GLU A 370 11.81 -24.19 -3.25
C GLU A 370 12.91 -24.78 -2.37
N SER A 371 13.72 -25.65 -2.96
CA SER A 371 14.83 -26.37 -2.31
C SER A 371 16.03 -25.47 -2.08
#